data_AF-A0A2V5NDX4-F1
#
_entry.id   AF-A0A2V5NDX4-F1
#
_cell.length_a   1.000
_cell.length_b   1.000
_cell.length_c   1.000
_cell.angle_alpha   90.00
_cell.angle_beta   90.00
_cell.angle_gamma   90.00
#
_symmetry.space_group_name_H-M   'P 1'
#
loop_
_entity.id
_entity.type
_entity.pdbx_description
1 polymer ?
#
loop_
_entity_poly.entity_id
_entity_poly.type
_entity_poly.pdbx_seq_one_letter_code
_entity_poly.pdbx_strand_id
1 'polypeptide(L)'
;MTIETEFEETIAKLLVELGVPFVREKPIGGLKPDFVVEGPQNKVAVVEVKGWDPTGGNTARALRQVKQYKQATNADLALMVLPRLKRNFFDDGVVNEEGFLAVIHDWLSKNRIRFRRTEKTSKGKIVFAAMPFDRKYDDTFFVAMRYAAKKVGAACERVDRTEFSGDIVEEIKRLIRASIAVIVDLSETKENVLYEAGFAHALEKPTVHICSTDLSRLPFDVRNWNTISYDPGGTVALQRRLAARLAAVL
;
A
#
# COMPACT_ATOMS: atom_id res chain seq x y z
N MET A 1 9.15 11.88 -14.57
CA MET A 1 7.87 11.85 -13.81
C MET A 1 7.07 10.70 -14.38
N THR A 2 6.46 9.85 -13.55
CA THR A 2 5.60 8.77 -14.03
C THR A 2 4.19 9.33 -14.30
N ILE A 3 3.37 8.62 -15.09
CA ILE A 3 1.96 8.98 -15.32
C ILE A 3 1.21 9.06 -13.98
N GLU A 4 1.55 8.19 -13.02
CA GLU A 4 0.97 8.18 -11.68
C GLU A 4 1.33 9.46 -10.90
N THR A 5 2.61 9.83 -10.84
CA THR A 5 3.04 11.06 -10.15
C THR A 5 2.45 12.32 -10.78
N GLU A 6 2.35 12.38 -12.11
CA GLU A 6 1.65 13.49 -12.79
C GLU A 6 0.19 13.58 -12.35
N PHE A 7 -0.46 12.44 -12.21
CA PHE A 7 -1.87 12.36 -11.86
C PHE A 7 -2.12 12.58 -10.37
N GLU A 8 -1.22 12.14 -9.48
CA GLU A 8 -1.19 12.53 -8.06
C GLU A 8 -1.14 14.05 -7.92
N GLU A 9 -0.29 14.74 -8.69
CA GLU A 9 -0.24 16.20 -8.67
C GLU A 9 -1.54 16.85 -9.18
N THR A 10 -2.20 16.24 -10.17
CA THR A 10 -3.54 16.68 -10.61
C THR A 10 -4.56 16.54 -9.47
N ILE A 11 -4.61 15.39 -8.80
CA ILE A 11 -5.53 15.15 -7.67
C ILE A 11 -5.25 16.11 -6.50
N ALA A 12 -3.98 16.38 -6.20
CA ALA A 12 -3.60 17.35 -5.18
C ALA A 12 -4.09 18.76 -5.53
N LYS A 13 -3.89 19.21 -6.77
CA LYS A 13 -4.39 20.51 -7.25
C LYS A 13 -5.91 20.62 -7.11
N LEU A 14 -6.64 19.58 -7.50
CA LEU A 14 -8.09 19.53 -7.35
C LEU A 14 -8.52 19.67 -5.88
N LEU A 15 -7.87 18.96 -4.97
CA LEU A 15 -8.14 19.08 -3.54
C LEU A 15 -7.86 20.51 -3.00
N VAL A 16 -6.78 21.14 -3.46
CA VAL A 16 -6.41 22.53 -3.11
C VAL A 16 -7.42 23.56 -3.64
N GLU A 17 -7.91 23.36 -4.86
CA GLU A 17 -8.91 24.21 -5.53
C GLU A 17 -10.28 24.10 -4.85
N LEU A 18 -10.67 22.89 -4.46
CA LEU A 18 -11.87 22.62 -3.66
C LEU A 18 -11.73 23.09 -2.20
N GLY A 19 -10.51 23.46 -1.78
CA GLY A 19 -10.21 23.92 -0.42
C GLY A 19 -10.31 22.82 0.63
N VAL A 20 -10.22 21.54 0.25
CA VAL A 20 -10.33 20.40 1.16
C VAL A 20 -8.97 20.15 1.81
N PRO A 21 -8.85 20.05 3.15
CA PRO A 21 -7.59 19.72 3.80
C PRO A 21 -7.21 18.28 3.50
N PHE A 22 -5.93 18.04 3.27
CA PHE A 22 -5.40 16.70 3.11
C PHE A 22 -3.93 16.63 3.56
N VAL A 23 -3.50 15.41 3.86
CA VAL A 23 -2.12 15.09 4.19
C VAL A 23 -1.65 14.06 3.17
N ARG A 24 -0.50 14.32 2.53
CA ARG A 24 0.11 13.35 1.62
C ARG A 24 0.83 12.28 2.40
N GLU A 25 0.80 11.05 1.89
CA GLU A 25 1.69 9.97 2.34
C GLU A 25 1.61 9.72 3.86
N LYS A 26 0.42 9.86 4.45
CA LYS A 26 0.21 9.72 5.90
C LYS A 26 -0.09 8.28 6.28
N PRO A 27 0.75 7.63 7.12
CA PRO A 27 0.42 6.31 7.66
C PRO A 27 -0.92 6.29 8.38
N ILE A 28 -1.82 5.41 7.94
CA ILE A 28 -3.12 5.18 8.59
C ILE A 28 -3.48 3.71 8.50
N GLY A 29 -3.83 3.11 9.66
CA GLY A 29 -4.20 1.70 9.70
C GLY A 29 -3.11 0.71 9.24
N GLY A 30 -1.83 1.12 9.19
CA GLY A 30 -0.73 0.32 8.61
C GLY A 30 -0.61 0.41 7.08
N LEU A 31 -1.31 1.36 6.45
CA LEU A 31 -1.29 1.70 5.02
C LEU A 31 -0.63 3.05 4.82
N LYS A 32 -0.01 3.22 3.64
CA LYS A 32 0.64 4.42 3.08
C LYS A 32 -0.16 5.19 2.00
N PRO A 33 -1.44 5.57 2.15
CA PRO A 33 -2.18 6.15 1.03
C PRO A 33 -1.57 7.46 0.53
N ASP A 34 -1.71 7.73 -0.76
CA ASP A 34 -1.22 8.96 -1.39
C ASP A 34 -1.82 10.20 -0.73
N PHE A 35 -3.13 10.17 -0.44
CA PHE A 35 -3.82 11.24 0.26
C PHE A 35 -4.71 10.71 1.39
N VAL A 36 -4.61 11.36 2.55
CA VAL A 36 -5.62 11.32 3.61
C VAL A 36 -6.35 12.65 3.61
N VAL A 37 -7.59 12.65 3.14
CA VAL A 37 -8.43 13.83 2.97
C VAL A 37 -9.35 13.98 4.19
N GLU A 38 -9.33 15.16 4.79
CA GLU A 38 -10.16 15.50 5.95
C GLU A 38 -11.48 16.11 5.49
N GLY A 39 -12.57 15.40 5.77
CA GLY A 39 -13.92 15.80 5.43
C GLY A 39 -14.70 16.40 6.60
N PRO A 40 -15.99 16.71 6.38
CA PRO A 40 -16.84 17.31 7.39
C PRO A 40 -17.09 16.35 8.56
N GLN A 41 -17.31 16.89 9.76
CA GLN A 41 -17.60 16.12 10.98
C GLN A 41 -16.51 15.09 11.35
N ASN A 42 -15.23 15.44 11.11
CA ASN A 42 -14.08 14.56 11.31
C ASN A 42 -14.09 13.28 10.46
N LYS A 43 -14.90 13.23 9.41
CA LYS A 43 -14.88 12.12 8.46
C LYS A 43 -13.57 12.12 7.69
N VAL A 44 -13.09 10.93 7.35
CA VAL A 44 -11.83 10.76 6.62
C VAL A 44 -12.08 10.02 5.32
N ALA A 45 -11.51 10.53 4.23
CA ALA A 45 -11.37 9.80 2.99
C ALA A 45 -9.91 9.42 2.77
N VAL A 46 -9.65 8.19 2.36
CA VAL A 46 -8.34 7.76 1.86
C VAL A 46 -8.40 7.67 0.34
N VAL A 47 -7.43 8.26 -0.34
CA VAL A 47 -7.36 8.29 -1.79
C VAL A 47 -6.02 7.71 -2.20
N GLU A 48 -6.09 6.68 -3.04
CA GLU A 48 -4.96 6.07 -3.70
C GLU A 48 -5.08 6.34 -5.20
N VAL A 49 -3.99 6.74 -5.82
CA VAL A 49 -3.89 7.00 -7.24
C VAL A 49 -3.08 5.86 -7.86
N LYS A 50 -3.58 5.27 -8.94
CA LYS A 50 -2.89 4.17 -9.61
C LYS A 50 -2.86 4.36 -11.12
N GLY A 51 -1.66 4.31 -11.69
CA GLY A 51 -1.39 4.43 -13.13
C GLY A 51 -1.77 3.19 -13.96
N TRP A 52 -2.48 2.23 -13.37
CA TRP A 52 -2.83 0.96 -14.03
C TRP A 52 -3.70 1.18 -15.26
N ASP A 53 -3.43 0.42 -16.34
CA ASP A 53 -4.40 0.25 -17.40
C ASP A 53 -5.61 -0.54 -16.86
N PRO A 54 -6.84 -0.01 -16.92
CA PRO A 54 -8.04 -0.64 -16.36
C PRO A 54 -8.57 -1.77 -17.26
N THR A 55 -7.66 -2.64 -17.70
CA THR A 55 -7.90 -3.88 -18.45
C THR A 55 -7.24 -5.04 -17.68
N GLY A 56 -7.26 -6.26 -18.22
CA GLY A 56 -6.47 -7.38 -17.67
C GLY A 56 -6.76 -7.79 -16.22
N GLY A 57 -7.94 -7.44 -15.70
CA GLY A 57 -8.32 -7.71 -14.30
C GLY A 57 -7.89 -6.64 -13.28
N ASN A 58 -7.24 -5.55 -13.71
CA ASN A 58 -6.82 -4.44 -12.83
C ASN A 58 -8.01 -3.69 -12.22
N THR A 59 -9.13 -3.55 -12.94
CA THR A 59 -10.37 -2.99 -12.36
C THR A 59 -10.88 -3.83 -11.20
N ALA A 60 -10.89 -5.16 -11.34
CA ALA A 60 -11.26 -6.06 -10.26
C ALA A 60 -10.27 -5.98 -9.09
N ARG A 61 -8.96 -5.77 -9.37
CA ARG A 61 -7.92 -5.52 -8.36
C ARG A 61 -8.21 -4.23 -7.58
N ALA A 62 -8.48 -3.12 -8.28
CA ALA A 62 -8.85 -1.85 -7.67
C ALA A 62 -10.08 -1.98 -6.75
N LEU A 63 -11.15 -2.64 -7.22
CA LEU A 63 -12.36 -2.88 -6.42
C LEU A 63 -12.08 -3.64 -5.11
N ARG A 64 -11.18 -4.64 -5.14
CA ARG A 64 -10.77 -5.35 -3.92
C ARG A 64 -9.93 -4.47 -3.01
N GLN A 65 -9.00 -3.70 -3.58
CA GLN A 65 -8.15 -2.82 -2.79
C GLN A 65 -8.93 -1.71 -2.10
N VAL A 66 -9.95 -1.11 -2.74
CA VAL A 66 -10.81 -0.14 -2.05
C VAL A 66 -11.45 -0.74 -0.79
N LYS A 67 -11.95 -1.98 -0.87
CA LYS A 67 -12.51 -2.69 0.29
C LYS A 67 -11.46 -2.90 1.39
N GLN A 68 -10.24 -3.30 1.02
CA GLN A 68 -9.12 -3.49 1.95
C GLN A 68 -8.65 -2.18 2.58
N TYR A 69 -8.57 -1.09 1.81
CA TYR A 69 -8.24 0.25 2.30
C TYR A 69 -9.28 0.72 3.31
N LYS A 70 -10.57 0.63 2.97
CA LYS A 70 -11.67 1.02 3.87
C LYS A 70 -11.64 0.24 5.19
N GLN A 71 -11.54 -1.09 5.13
CA GLN A 71 -11.50 -1.94 6.32
C GLN A 71 -10.31 -1.65 7.22
N ALA A 72 -9.12 -1.46 6.65
CA ALA A 72 -7.91 -1.38 7.43
C ALA A 72 -7.63 0.02 8.02
N THR A 73 -8.13 1.06 7.35
CA THR A 73 -7.99 2.47 7.78
C THR A 73 -9.15 2.95 8.64
N ASN A 74 -10.31 2.27 8.57
CA ASN A 74 -11.58 2.72 9.15
C ASN A 74 -12.04 4.09 8.62
N ALA A 75 -11.66 4.42 7.38
CA ALA A 75 -12.08 5.63 6.69
C ALA A 75 -13.56 5.56 6.28
N ASP A 76 -14.26 6.69 6.31
CA ASP A 76 -15.65 6.81 5.84
C ASP A 76 -15.75 6.55 4.34
N LEU A 77 -14.73 6.98 3.61
CA LEU A 77 -14.61 6.84 2.16
C LEU A 77 -13.21 6.32 1.80
N ALA A 78 -13.15 5.42 0.84
CA ALA A 78 -11.90 4.96 0.24
C ALA A 78 -12.06 5.06 -1.27
N LEU A 79 -11.11 5.71 -1.94
CA LEU A 79 -11.13 5.93 -3.38
C LEU A 79 -9.84 5.40 -4.02
N MET A 80 -10.01 4.67 -5.11
CA MET A 80 -8.94 4.29 -6.03
C MET A 80 -9.14 5.06 -7.33
N VAL A 81 -8.23 5.98 -7.64
CA VAL A 81 -8.31 6.84 -8.81
C VAL A 81 -7.45 6.28 -9.94
N LEU A 82 -8.09 5.92 -11.05
CA LEU A 82 -7.48 5.32 -12.23
C LEU A 82 -7.63 6.27 -13.44
N PRO A 83 -6.56 6.88 -13.97
CA PRO A 83 -6.66 7.94 -14.99
C PRO A 83 -7.38 7.50 -16.27
N ARG A 84 -7.21 6.24 -16.70
CA ARG A 84 -7.76 5.72 -17.97
C ARG A 84 -9.09 4.98 -17.81
N LEU A 85 -9.73 5.09 -16.65
CA LEU A 85 -10.97 4.37 -16.37
C LEU A 85 -12.13 4.94 -17.19
N LYS A 86 -12.69 4.10 -18.08
CA LYS A 86 -13.80 4.47 -18.98
C LYS A 86 -15.14 4.58 -18.26
N ARG A 87 -15.35 3.79 -17.20
CA ARG A 87 -16.61 3.74 -16.44
C ARG A 87 -16.30 3.76 -14.94
N ASN A 88 -16.87 4.73 -14.26
CA ASN A 88 -16.78 4.87 -12.81
C ASN A 88 -17.63 3.81 -12.08
N PHE A 89 -17.13 3.33 -10.95
CA PHE A 89 -17.80 2.44 -10.00
C PHE A 89 -17.96 3.19 -8.68
N PHE A 90 -18.87 4.17 -8.67
CA PHE A 90 -19.04 5.12 -7.56
C PHE A 90 -19.29 4.44 -6.21
N ASP A 91 -20.18 3.46 -6.15
CA ASP A 91 -20.52 2.75 -4.91
C ASP A 91 -19.35 1.90 -4.37
N ASP A 92 -18.44 1.49 -5.24
CA ASP A 92 -17.26 0.69 -4.89
C ASP A 92 -15.98 1.53 -4.79
N GLY A 93 -16.07 2.86 -4.96
CA GLY A 93 -14.95 3.79 -4.81
C GLY A 93 -13.85 3.69 -5.86
N VAL A 94 -14.11 3.13 -7.04
CA VAL A 94 -13.13 3.12 -8.15
C VAL A 94 -13.55 4.13 -9.20
N VAL A 95 -12.75 5.17 -9.40
CA VAL A 95 -13.12 6.34 -10.21
C VAL A 95 -11.97 6.82 -11.10
N ASN A 96 -12.28 7.58 -12.16
CA ASN A 96 -11.34 8.44 -12.86
C ASN A 96 -11.29 9.84 -12.22
N GLU A 97 -10.60 10.78 -12.84
CA GLU A 97 -10.48 12.17 -12.35
C GLU A 97 -11.84 12.86 -12.18
N GLU A 98 -12.69 12.80 -13.21
CA GLU A 98 -14.02 13.40 -13.19
C GLU A 98 -14.91 12.77 -12.11
N GLY A 99 -14.83 11.45 -11.96
CA GLY A 99 -15.53 10.70 -10.94
C GLY A 99 -15.05 11.03 -9.53
N PHE A 100 -13.74 11.20 -9.34
CA PHE A 100 -13.15 11.66 -8.08
C PHE A 100 -13.70 13.03 -7.68
N LEU A 101 -13.68 13.99 -8.61
CA LEU A 101 -14.22 15.33 -8.39
C LEU A 101 -15.71 15.26 -8.00
N ALA A 102 -16.51 14.46 -8.71
CA ALA A 102 -17.92 14.27 -8.41
C ALA A 102 -18.16 13.71 -7.00
N VAL A 103 -17.40 12.68 -6.60
CA VAL A 103 -17.53 12.07 -5.27
C VAL A 103 -17.12 13.04 -4.16
N ILE A 104 -15.98 13.71 -4.30
CA ILE A 104 -15.53 14.67 -3.30
C ILE A 104 -16.52 15.84 -3.20
N HIS A 105 -17.01 16.36 -4.32
CA HIS A 105 -18.03 17.41 -4.31
C HIS A 105 -19.32 16.96 -3.62
N ASP A 106 -19.85 15.78 -3.91
CA ASP A 106 -21.02 15.22 -3.20
C ASP A 106 -20.75 15.08 -1.69
N TRP A 107 -19.59 14.53 -1.34
CA TRP A 107 -19.16 14.32 0.05
C TRP A 107 -19.06 15.63 0.85
N LEU A 108 -18.61 16.71 0.21
CA LEU A 108 -18.56 18.05 0.80
C LEU A 108 -19.93 18.74 0.83
N SER A 109 -20.68 18.68 -0.28
CA SER A 109 -21.94 19.42 -0.46
C SER A 109 -23.04 18.99 0.51
N LYS A 110 -22.98 17.76 1.01
CA LYS A 110 -23.86 17.27 2.08
C LYS A 110 -23.67 18.00 3.43
N ASN A 111 -22.69 18.90 3.57
CA ASN A 111 -22.54 19.79 4.73
C ASN A 111 -21.84 21.12 4.37
N ARG A 112 -22.56 22.26 4.42
CA ARG A 112 -21.98 23.62 4.25
C ARG A 112 -20.94 23.93 5.34
N ILE A 113 -19.65 23.66 5.13
CA ILE A 113 -18.58 24.08 6.05
C ILE A 113 -17.33 24.53 5.27
N ARG A 114 -16.77 25.69 5.69
CA ARG A 114 -15.49 26.24 5.21
C ARG A 114 -14.33 25.52 5.90
N PHE A 115 -13.41 24.97 5.12
CA PHE A 115 -12.18 24.38 5.61
C PHE A 115 -11.03 25.40 5.68
N ARG A 116 -10.09 25.18 6.62
CA ARG A 116 -8.86 25.96 6.75
C ARG A 116 -7.74 25.19 6.05
N ARG A 117 -7.11 25.81 5.04
CA ARG A 117 -6.02 25.21 4.25
C ARG A 117 -4.83 24.81 5.13
N THR A 118 -4.45 23.54 5.09
CA THR A 118 -3.08 23.10 5.37
C THR A 118 -2.81 21.76 4.68
N GLU A 119 -1.96 21.76 3.67
CA GLU A 119 -1.23 20.56 3.26
C GLU A 119 -0.13 20.30 4.29
N LYS A 120 0.01 19.06 4.75
CA LYS A 120 1.15 18.61 5.54
C LYS A 120 1.70 17.33 4.93
N THR A 121 3.01 17.16 4.96
CA THR A 121 3.69 15.89 4.67
C THR A 121 4.10 15.26 6.00
N SER A 122 3.77 13.98 6.23
CA SER A 122 4.20 13.27 7.45
C SER A 122 5.27 12.24 7.12
N LYS A 123 6.47 12.35 7.69
CA LYS A 123 7.51 11.32 7.58
C LYS A 123 7.21 10.18 8.56
N GLY A 124 6.42 9.20 8.11
CA GLY A 124 6.09 7.99 8.85
C GLY A 124 7.22 6.95 8.85
N LYS A 125 7.19 6.00 9.81
CA LYS A 125 8.03 4.80 9.77
C LYS A 125 7.50 3.82 8.71
N ILE A 126 8.41 3.17 7.98
CA ILE A 126 8.08 2.24 6.89
C ILE A 126 8.64 0.85 7.18
N VAL A 127 7.85 -0.18 6.95
CA VAL A 127 8.30 -1.57 6.81
C VAL A 127 8.15 -1.97 5.34
N PHE A 128 9.24 -2.36 4.70
CA PHE A 128 9.19 -2.78 3.30
C PHE A 128 8.74 -4.24 3.19
N ALA A 129 7.84 -4.52 2.25
CA ALA A 129 7.37 -5.87 1.90
C ALA A 129 7.98 -6.31 0.57
N ALA A 130 9.00 -7.16 0.66
CA ALA A 130 9.59 -7.86 -0.48
C ALA A 130 8.80 -9.14 -0.72
N MET A 131 7.95 -9.19 -1.75
CA MET A 131 6.99 -10.29 -1.93
C MET A 131 6.62 -10.57 -3.38
N PRO A 132 6.09 -11.76 -3.71
CA PRO A 132 5.53 -12.02 -5.03
C PRO A 132 4.31 -11.13 -5.31
N PHE A 133 4.17 -10.69 -6.56
CA PHE A 133 3.12 -9.76 -7.00
C PHE A 133 1.80 -10.42 -7.39
N ASP A 134 1.76 -11.75 -7.46
CA ASP A 134 0.55 -12.45 -7.88
C ASP A 134 -0.60 -12.17 -6.90
N ARG A 135 -1.82 -11.99 -7.44
CA ARG A 135 -3.03 -11.66 -6.69
C ARG A 135 -3.32 -12.62 -5.53
N LYS A 136 -2.87 -13.88 -5.63
CA LYS A 136 -3.02 -14.85 -4.53
C LYS A 136 -2.28 -14.45 -3.24
N TYR A 137 -1.32 -13.54 -3.32
CA TYR A 137 -0.57 -13.02 -2.17
C TYR A 137 -1.10 -11.69 -1.65
N ASP A 138 -2.14 -11.11 -2.25
CA ASP A 138 -2.71 -9.84 -1.79
C ASP A 138 -3.12 -9.92 -0.30
N ASP A 139 -3.74 -11.04 0.13
CA ASP A 139 -4.11 -11.20 1.54
C ASP A 139 -2.89 -11.29 2.47
N THR A 140 -1.77 -11.86 2.02
CA THR A 140 -0.54 -11.87 2.81
C THR A 140 -0.09 -10.43 3.10
N PHE A 141 -0.16 -9.55 2.11
CA PHE A 141 0.15 -8.13 2.29
C PHE A 141 -0.90 -7.42 3.17
N PHE A 142 -2.16 -7.42 2.72
CA PHE A 142 -3.22 -6.59 3.30
C PHE A 142 -3.65 -7.04 4.69
N VAL A 143 -3.63 -8.36 4.94
CA VAL A 143 -4.05 -8.93 6.22
C VAL A 143 -2.85 -9.10 7.14
N ALA A 144 -1.78 -9.76 6.71
CA ALA A 144 -0.70 -10.17 7.61
C ALA A 144 0.41 -9.12 7.79
N MET A 145 1.08 -8.74 6.69
CA MET A 145 2.24 -7.83 6.76
C MET A 145 1.85 -6.45 7.28
N ARG A 146 0.74 -5.91 6.80
CA ARG A 146 0.19 -4.63 7.27
C ARG A 146 -0.16 -4.63 8.74
N TYR A 147 -0.78 -5.71 9.22
CA TYR A 147 -1.10 -5.84 10.63
C TYR A 147 0.18 -5.81 11.48
N ALA A 148 1.23 -6.53 11.06
CA ALA A 148 2.52 -6.53 11.74
C ALA A 148 3.15 -5.14 11.75
N ALA A 149 3.22 -4.46 10.60
CA ALA A 149 3.75 -3.09 10.50
C ALA A 149 2.98 -2.11 11.39
N LYS A 150 1.64 -2.18 11.40
CA LYS A 150 0.78 -1.36 12.25
C LYS A 150 1.11 -1.54 13.73
N LYS A 151 1.41 -2.77 14.18
CA LYS A 151 1.73 -3.06 15.59
C LYS A 151 3.04 -2.44 16.06
N VAL A 152 3.94 -2.12 15.13
CA VAL A 152 5.20 -1.41 15.42
C VAL A 152 5.14 0.08 15.06
N GLY A 153 3.93 0.61 14.79
CA GLY A 153 3.73 2.02 14.46
C GLY A 153 4.27 2.44 13.09
N ALA A 154 4.37 1.50 12.15
CA ALA A 154 4.83 1.74 10.78
C ALA A 154 3.74 1.46 9.73
N ALA A 155 3.90 2.02 8.54
CA ALA A 155 3.17 1.61 7.34
C ALA A 155 3.91 0.47 6.63
N CYS A 156 3.19 -0.45 6.02
CA CYS A 156 3.78 -1.47 5.17
C CYS A 156 3.72 -1.02 3.69
N GLU A 157 4.86 -1.06 3.01
CA GLU A 157 5.04 -0.52 1.65
C GLU A 157 5.59 -1.61 0.72
N ARG A 158 5.12 -1.67 -0.53
CA ARG A 158 5.65 -2.53 -1.61
C ARG A 158 5.65 -1.75 -2.93
N VAL A 159 6.56 -2.03 -3.84
CA VAL A 159 6.60 -1.39 -5.17
C VAL A 159 5.66 -2.11 -6.13
N ASP A 160 4.75 -1.42 -6.82
CA ASP A 160 3.95 -2.04 -7.88
C ASP A 160 4.70 -2.03 -9.23
N ARG A 161 4.66 -3.14 -9.97
CA ARG A 161 5.39 -3.28 -11.25
C ARG A 161 4.76 -2.48 -12.39
N THR A 162 3.46 -2.16 -12.31
CA THR A 162 2.73 -1.49 -13.40
C THR A 162 2.98 0.02 -13.49
N GLU A 163 3.67 0.63 -12.53
CA GLU A 163 3.58 2.08 -12.27
C GLU A 163 4.88 2.84 -12.55
N PHE A 164 6.01 2.15 -12.69
CA PHE A 164 7.30 2.82 -12.73
C PHE A 164 7.88 2.93 -14.14
N SER A 165 7.99 4.16 -14.66
CA SER A 165 8.69 4.47 -15.93
C SER A 165 10.19 4.75 -15.77
N GLY A 166 10.72 4.70 -14.54
CA GLY A 166 12.14 4.81 -14.23
C GLY A 166 12.82 3.47 -13.94
N ASP A 167 14.00 3.50 -13.32
CA ASP A 167 14.65 2.29 -12.80
C ASP A 167 13.96 1.77 -11.54
N ILE A 168 13.06 0.80 -11.70
CA ILE A 168 12.30 0.17 -10.61
C ILE A 168 13.20 -0.40 -9.52
N VAL A 169 14.42 -0.82 -9.88
CA VAL A 169 15.39 -1.38 -8.94
C VAL A 169 15.91 -0.28 -8.01
N GLU A 170 16.14 0.93 -8.51
CA GLU A 170 16.55 2.06 -7.66
C GLU A 170 15.45 2.49 -6.69
N GLU A 171 14.19 2.45 -7.11
CA GLU A 171 13.05 2.75 -6.22
C GLU A 171 12.91 1.71 -5.11
N ILE A 172 13.03 0.41 -5.45
CA ILE A 172 13.08 -0.67 -4.48
C ILE A 172 14.22 -0.44 -3.47
N LYS A 173 15.44 -0.15 -3.96
CA LYS A 173 16.59 0.14 -3.07
C LYS A 173 16.33 1.36 -2.18
N ARG A 174 15.70 2.41 -2.71
CA ARG A 174 15.34 3.62 -1.96
C ARG A 174 14.38 3.28 -0.82
N LEU A 175 13.32 2.51 -1.09
CA LEU A 175 12.35 2.09 -0.07
C LEU A 175 12.99 1.17 0.97
N ILE A 176 13.82 0.21 0.56
CA ILE A 176 14.55 -0.66 1.51
C ILE A 176 15.45 0.20 2.42
N ARG A 177 16.21 1.15 1.87
CA ARG A 177 17.05 2.06 2.66
C ARG A 177 16.22 2.89 3.66
N ALA A 178 15.07 3.40 3.23
CA ALA A 178 14.17 4.20 4.07
C ALA A 178 13.41 3.38 5.12
N SER A 179 13.25 2.07 4.91
CA SER A 179 12.52 1.19 5.83
C SER A 179 13.28 0.94 7.13
N ILE A 180 12.53 0.79 8.22
CA ILE A 180 13.05 0.41 9.53
C ILE A 180 13.25 -1.11 9.64
N ALA A 181 12.55 -1.88 8.81
CA ALA A 181 12.62 -3.34 8.72
C ALA A 181 12.06 -3.81 7.38
N VAL A 182 12.40 -5.05 7.01
CA VAL A 182 11.93 -5.72 5.80
C VAL A 182 11.21 -7.02 6.15
N ILE A 183 10.04 -7.25 5.58
CA ILE A 183 9.38 -8.55 5.57
C ILE A 183 9.60 -9.15 4.18
N VAL A 184 10.18 -10.34 4.13
CA VAL A 184 10.51 -11.06 2.89
C VAL A 184 9.61 -12.28 2.76
N ASP A 185 8.79 -12.34 1.73
CA ASP A 185 8.00 -13.50 1.37
C ASP A 185 8.71 -14.35 0.31
N LEU A 186 9.34 -15.44 0.74
CA LEU A 186 10.09 -16.37 -0.10
C LEU A 186 9.19 -17.33 -0.91
N SER A 187 7.87 -17.17 -0.85
CA SER A 187 6.92 -17.98 -1.60
C SER A 187 7.29 -18.03 -3.09
N GLU A 188 7.38 -19.24 -3.64
CA GLU A 188 7.76 -19.50 -5.04
C GLU A 188 9.16 -19.03 -5.45
N THR A 189 10.00 -18.59 -4.51
CA THR A 189 11.42 -18.26 -4.78
C THR A 189 11.59 -17.29 -5.96
N LYS A 190 10.86 -16.16 -5.94
CA LYS A 190 11.00 -15.16 -7.02
C LYS A 190 12.38 -14.50 -6.97
N GLU A 191 13.05 -14.42 -8.12
CA GLU A 191 14.42 -13.91 -8.23
C GLU A 191 14.53 -12.47 -7.75
N ASN A 192 13.52 -11.64 -8.03
CA ASN A 192 13.49 -10.26 -7.55
C ASN A 192 13.37 -10.16 -6.03
N VAL A 193 12.59 -11.07 -5.40
CA VAL A 193 12.45 -11.09 -3.94
C VAL A 193 13.75 -11.54 -3.28
N LEU A 194 14.47 -12.50 -3.88
CA LEU A 194 15.80 -12.90 -3.41
C LEU A 194 16.81 -11.74 -3.51
N TYR A 195 16.77 -10.98 -4.60
CA TYR A 195 17.58 -9.78 -4.76
C TYR A 195 17.27 -8.73 -3.68
N GLU A 196 15.99 -8.44 -3.45
CA GLU A 196 15.50 -7.51 -2.41
C GLU A 196 15.95 -7.96 -1.01
N ALA A 197 15.86 -9.25 -0.71
CA ALA A 197 16.31 -9.84 0.55
C ALA A 197 17.83 -9.70 0.73
N GLY A 198 18.61 -10.05 -0.29
CA GLY A 198 20.07 -9.91 -0.26
C GLY A 198 20.51 -8.47 -0.07
N PHE A 199 19.84 -7.51 -0.73
CA PHE A 199 20.11 -6.09 -0.56
C PHE A 199 19.75 -5.59 0.85
N ALA A 200 18.62 -6.03 1.41
CA ALA A 200 18.24 -5.72 2.78
C ALA A 200 19.25 -6.26 3.81
N HIS A 201 19.75 -7.49 3.60
CA HIS A 201 20.78 -8.11 4.44
C HIS A 201 22.11 -7.38 4.35
N ALA A 202 22.54 -6.99 3.15
CA ALA A 202 23.77 -6.22 2.96
C ALA A 202 23.73 -4.84 3.65
N LEU A 203 22.52 -4.30 3.88
CA LEU A 203 22.29 -3.07 4.65
C LEU A 203 21.99 -3.33 6.13
N GLU A 204 22.13 -4.57 6.60
CA GLU A 204 21.85 -5.01 7.98
C GLU A 204 20.45 -4.59 8.48
N LYS A 205 19.47 -4.54 7.57
CA LYS A 205 18.08 -4.23 7.95
C LYS A 205 17.50 -5.38 8.78
N PRO A 206 16.80 -5.08 9.90
CA PRO A 206 15.96 -6.07 10.57
C PRO A 206 15.04 -6.76 9.56
N THR A 207 15.20 -8.08 9.41
CA THR A 207 14.52 -8.83 8.35
C THR A 207 13.75 -10.01 8.94
N VAL A 208 12.49 -10.16 8.53
CA VAL A 208 11.64 -11.31 8.88
C VAL A 208 11.26 -12.06 7.61
N HIS A 209 11.57 -13.36 7.56
CA HIS A 209 11.24 -14.21 6.42
C HIS A 209 9.93 -14.97 6.65
N ILE A 210 9.10 -15.02 5.63
CA ILE A 210 7.88 -15.83 5.57
C ILE A 210 7.88 -16.65 4.28
N CYS A 211 7.15 -17.76 4.25
CA CYS A 211 7.00 -18.56 3.03
C CYS A 211 5.73 -19.41 3.08
N SER A 212 4.97 -19.43 1.98
CA SER A 212 3.79 -20.28 1.84
C SER A 212 4.01 -21.55 1.04
N THR A 213 5.09 -21.61 0.28
CA THR A 213 5.50 -22.82 -0.42
C THR A 213 6.36 -23.69 0.51
N ASP A 214 6.47 -24.96 0.18
CA ASP A 214 7.32 -25.90 0.91
C ASP A 214 8.75 -25.36 1.05
N LEU A 215 9.21 -25.21 2.31
CA LEU A 215 10.55 -24.71 2.63
C LEU A 215 11.65 -25.60 2.03
N SER A 216 11.40 -26.90 1.85
CA SER A 216 12.37 -27.81 1.24
C SER A 216 12.71 -27.45 -0.21
N ARG A 217 11.81 -26.71 -0.88
CA ARG A 217 11.98 -26.25 -2.26
C ARG A 217 12.75 -24.94 -2.37
N LEU A 218 13.02 -24.27 -1.26
CA LEU A 218 13.86 -23.08 -1.26
C LEU A 218 15.30 -23.42 -1.68
N PRO A 219 16.00 -22.52 -2.38
CA PRO A 219 17.43 -22.65 -2.68
C PRO A 219 18.25 -22.88 -1.42
N PHE A 220 19.36 -23.61 -1.56
CA PHE A 220 20.23 -23.96 -0.44
C PHE A 220 20.65 -22.73 0.39
N ASP A 221 20.93 -21.61 -0.29
CA ASP A 221 21.39 -20.36 0.34
C ASP A 221 20.39 -19.72 1.30
N VAL A 222 19.09 -19.98 1.11
CA VAL A 222 18.01 -19.34 1.88
C VAL A 222 17.14 -20.33 2.66
N ARG A 223 17.25 -21.63 2.38
CA ARG A 223 16.44 -22.70 2.98
C ARG A 223 16.55 -22.76 4.51
N ASN A 224 17.72 -22.45 5.05
CA ASN A 224 18.01 -22.53 6.48
C ASN A 224 17.73 -21.23 7.24
N TRP A 225 17.23 -20.18 6.56
CA TRP A 225 16.82 -18.96 7.25
C TRP A 225 15.63 -19.22 8.16
N ASN A 226 15.55 -18.44 9.25
CA ASN A 226 14.47 -18.54 10.22
C ASN A 226 13.15 -18.04 9.63
N THR A 227 12.47 -18.93 8.91
CA THR A 227 11.33 -18.61 8.05
C THR A 227 10.02 -19.04 8.70
N ILE A 228 9.07 -18.11 8.79
CA ILE A 228 7.71 -18.40 9.25
C ILE A 228 6.93 -19.04 8.09
N SER A 229 6.71 -20.34 8.16
CA SER A 229 5.80 -21.03 7.24
C SER A 229 4.33 -20.66 7.52
N TYR A 230 3.54 -20.48 6.46
CA TYR A 230 2.11 -20.16 6.51
C TYR A 230 1.33 -20.76 5.32
N ASP A 231 0.03 -20.96 5.44
CA ASP A 231 -0.79 -21.45 4.33
C ASP A 231 -1.40 -20.29 3.53
N PRO A 232 -1.49 -20.39 2.18
CA PRO A 232 -2.30 -19.48 1.38
C PRO A 232 -3.76 -19.50 1.88
N GLY A 233 -4.27 -18.36 2.34
CA GLY A 233 -5.59 -18.25 2.99
C GLY A 233 -5.59 -18.34 4.53
N GLY A 234 -4.50 -18.78 5.14
CA GLY A 234 -4.27 -18.79 6.60
C GLY A 234 -3.68 -17.49 7.15
N THR A 235 -3.86 -16.36 6.45
CA THR A 235 -3.15 -15.09 6.71
C THR A 235 -3.50 -14.46 8.06
N VAL A 236 -4.67 -14.75 8.63
CA VAL A 236 -5.05 -14.34 9.99
C VAL A 236 -4.17 -15.01 11.05
N ALA A 237 -3.82 -16.29 10.89
CA ALA A 237 -2.91 -16.97 11.81
C ALA A 237 -1.48 -16.42 11.70
N LEU A 238 -1.08 -15.98 10.50
CA LEU A 238 0.22 -15.35 10.26
C LEU A 238 0.34 -13.99 10.99
N GLN A 239 -0.73 -13.20 11.09
CA GLN A 239 -0.72 -11.86 11.70
C GLN A 239 0.02 -11.79 13.04
N ARG A 240 -0.37 -12.65 13.99
CA ARG A 240 0.18 -12.60 15.36
C ARG A 240 1.64 -13.02 15.40
N ARG A 241 1.99 -14.09 14.68
CA ARG A 241 3.37 -14.62 14.60
C ARG A 241 4.31 -13.61 13.93
N LEU A 242 3.86 -13.01 12.82
CA LEU A 242 4.61 -12.01 12.08
C LEU A 242 4.78 -10.73 12.88
N ALA A 243 3.74 -10.24 13.54
CA ALA A 243 3.83 -9.06 14.41
C ALA A 243 4.80 -9.27 15.57
N ALA A 244 4.72 -10.42 16.25
CA ALA A 244 5.63 -10.75 17.35
C ALA A 244 7.09 -10.84 16.87
N ARG A 245 7.32 -11.48 15.71
CA ARG A 245 8.67 -11.59 15.14
C ARG A 245 9.22 -10.23 14.71
N LEU A 246 8.41 -9.41 14.04
CA LEU A 246 8.81 -8.08 13.61
C LEU A 246 9.17 -7.17 14.80
N ALA A 247 8.38 -7.23 15.88
CA ALA A 247 8.68 -6.48 17.10
C ALA A 247 9.95 -6.97 17.81
N ALA A 248 10.31 -8.24 17.68
CA ALA A 248 11.50 -8.80 18.31
C ALA A 248 12.82 -8.49 17.58
N VAL A 249 12.76 -8.09 16.31
CA VAL A 249 13.96 -7.75 15.51
C VAL A 249 14.20 -6.24 15.42
N LEU A 250 13.24 -5.41 15.84
CA LEU A 250 13.31 -3.95 15.91
C LEU A 250 13.78 -3.49 17.28
#